data_AF-B7FRF2-F1
#
_entry.id   AF-B7FRF2-F1
#
_cell.length_a   1.000
_cell.length_b   1.000
_cell.length_c   1.000
_cell.angle_alpha   90.00
_cell.angle_beta   90.00
_cell.angle_gamma   90.00
#
_symmetry.space_group_name_H-M   'P 1'
#
loop_
_entity.id
_entity.type
_entity.pdbx_description
1 polymer ?
#
loop_
_entity_poly.entity_id
_entity_poly.type
_entity_poly.pdbx_seq_one_letter_code
_entity_poly.pdbx_strand_id
1 'polypeptide(L)'
;MRRIQRTTLRRFVYAIALLLGILFVSVQAWEWSDVTGGSIDFSAAASLLTYEEVTEMRVRDIKRRLARNHGFSADELSRMLDKKELIQALAFEEEKLRLTAEADMKRALFKQSVLVAVIAIFIAMCWPLLQHAYEVAHVNLVVYTDRKKLEAVRCWELRTYTGMFLVLVMLAIDVLQIWLSGSILLSWVTRSKYLFPVPSIPIRPAQLMGGDISRTSLASYGINVGPMAISWILRYANNQVERWTGRAMSQAQKSQRKAERANETSQERATRRAARKEAKRAAQERATGTPASNSNRGEPSGDIPEWMAPPHGSGRHAEPQPQPPPSREHEAFLQESMDSMNIPASGFDELD
;
A
#
# COMPACT_ATOMS: atom_id res chain seq x y z
N MET A 1 11.56 -18.53 -24.50
CA MET A 1 11.33 -17.07 -24.67
C MET A 1 10.36 -16.70 -25.79
N ARG A 2 10.53 -17.13 -27.07
CA ARG A 2 9.65 -16.69 -28.18
C ARG A 2 8.15 -17.05 -28.06
N ARG A 3 7.77 -18.07 -27.29
CA ARG A 3 6.34 -18.40 -27.03
C ARG A 3 5.67 -17.45 -26.02
N ILE A 4 6.44 -16.88 -25.09
CA ILE A 4 5.91 -15.94 -24.06
C ILE A 4 5.61 -14.57 -24.69
N GLN A 5 6.40 -14.14 -25.69
CA GLN A 5 6.12 -12.88 -26.40
C GLN A 5 4.87 -12.90 -27.28
N ARG A 6 4.46 -14.07 -27.81
CA ARG A 6 3.25 -14.16 -28.66
C ARG A 6 1.97 -14.07 -27.85
N THR A 7 1.97 -14.55 -26.60
CA THR A 7 0.79 -14.48 -25.73
C THR A 7 0.60 -13.07 -25.16
N THR A 8 1.68 -12.36 -24.83
CA THR A 8 1.60 -10.96 -24.39
C THR A 8 1.13 -10.04 -25.52
N LEU A 9 1.61 -10.21 -26.75
CA LEU A 9 1.17 -9.39 -27.89
C LEU A 9 -0.34 -9.57 -28.17
N ARG A 10 -0.83 -10.81 -28.17
CA ARG A 10 -2.27 -11.08 -28.37
C ARG A 10 -3.12 -10.45 -27.27
N ARG A 11 -2.71 -10.57 -26.00
CA ARG A 11 -3.40 -9.93 -24.87
C ARG A 11 -3.42 -8.41 -24.99
N PHE A 12 -2.33 -7.81 -25.46
CA PHE A 12 -2.26 -6.36 -25.69
C PHE A 12 -3.20 -5.90 -26.81
N VAL A 13 -3.26 -6.65 -27.93
CA VAL A 13 -4.19 -6.37 -29.03
C VAL A 13 -5.64 -6.52 -28.59
N TYR A 14 -5.98 -7.55 -27.80
CA TYR A 14 -7.32 -7.70 -27.24
C TYR A 14 -7.67 -6.60 -26.23
N ALA A 15 -6.71 -6.16 -25.40
CA ALA A 15 -6.91 -5.04 -24.48
C ALA A 15 -7.16 -3.73 -25.24
N ILE A 16 -6.40 -3.45 -26.30
CA ILE A 16 -6.63 -2.30 -27.18
C ILE A 16 -7.99 -2.40 -27.87
N ALA A 17 -8.33 -3.56 -28.42
CA ALA A 17 -9.63 -3.77 -29.08
C ALA A 17 -10.80 -3.64 -28.09
N LEU A 18 -10.62 -4.06 -26.84
CA LEU A 18 -11.61 -3.92 -25.77
C LEU A 18 -11.68 -2.48 -25.27
N LEU A 19 -10.57 -1.75 -25.18
CA LEU A 19 -10.56 -0.31 -24.90
C LEU A 19 -11.25 0.48 -26.01
N LEU A 20 -10.96 0.17 -27.28
CA LEU A 20 -11.63 0.75 -28.43
C LEU A 20 -13.11 0.37 -28.46
N GLY A 21 -13.46 -0.87 -28.10
CA GLY A 21 -14.84 -1.33 -27.97
C GLY A 21 -15.58 -0.61 -26.84
N ILE A 22 -14.96 -0.43 -25.67
CA ILE A 22 -15.52 0.34 -24.56
C ILE A 22 -15.64 1.81 -24.96
N LEU A 23 -14.66 2.40 -25.62
CA LEU A 23 -14.75 3.77 -26.11
C LEU A 23 -15.87 3.91 -27.15
N PHE A 24 -16.00 2.96 -28.07
CA PHE A 24 -17.06 2.95 -29.08
C PHE A 24 -18.45 2.75 -28.46
N VAL A 25 -18.59 1.85 -27.49
CA VAL A 25 -19.82 1.64 -26.73
C VAL A 25 -20.10 2.83 -25.80
N SER A 26 -19.09 3.50 -25.25
CA SER A 26 -19.26 4.72 -24.44
C SER A 26 -19.71 5.91 -25.29
N VAL A 27 -19.29 5.94 -26.56
CA VAL A 27 -19.77 6.91 -27.56
C VAL A 27 -21.22 6.59 -27.97
N GLN A 28 -21.63 5.32 -27.98
CA GLN A 28 -23.00 4.89 -28.29
C GLN A 28 -23.95 4.96 -27.08
N ALA A 29 -23.45 4.73 -25.86
CA ALA A 29 -24.19 4.80 -24.60
C ALA A 29 -24.29 6.23 -24.07
N TRP A 30 -24.46 7.20 -24.98
CA TRP A 30 -24.57 8.64 -24.74
C TRP A 30 -25.91 9.02 -24.05
N GLU A 31 -26.36 8.19 -23.11
CA GLU A 31 -27.51 8.41 -22.22
C GLU A 31 -27.06 8.54 -20.74
N TRP A 32 -25.76 8.59 -20.44
CA TRP A 32 -25.26 8.87 -19.08
C TRP A 32 -25.50 10.32 -18.59
N SER A 33 -26.39 11.09 -19.24
CA SER A 33 -26.83 12.41 -18.73
C SER A 33 -27.33 12.33 -17.29
N ASP A 34 -27.86 11.17 -16.87
CA ASP A 34 -28.45 11.00 -15.55
C ASP A 34 -27.44 10.74 -14.41
N VAL A 35 -26.26 10.19 -14.71
CA VAL A 35 -25.35 9.71 -13.65
C VAL A 35 -24.32 10.74 -13.21
N THR A 36 -24.10 11.79 -13.99
CA THR A 36 -23.21 12.88 -13.57
C THR A 36 -23.88 13.91 -12.66
N GLY A 37 -25.16 13.73 -12.29
CA GLY A 37 -25.83 14.48 -11.20
C GLY A 37 -25.95 15.99 -11.41
N GLY A 38 -25.46 16.50 -12.55
CA GLY A 38 -25.81 17.80 -13.06
C GLY A 38 -27.06 17.60 -13.90
N SER A 39 -28.23 17.75 -13.27
CA SER A 39 -29.46 18.07 -14.00
C SER A 39 -29.20 19.38 -14.74
N ILE A 40 -28.58 19.29 -15.92
CA ILE A 40 -28.75 20.33 -16.92
C ILE A 40 -30.24 20.31 -17.15
N ASP A 41 -30.93 21.35 -16.69
CA ASP A 41 -32.37 21.50 -16.75
C ASP A 41 -32.83 21.45 -18.22
N PHE A 42 -32.87 20.25 -18.79
CA PHE A 42 -33.38 19.98 -20.13
C PHE A 42 -34.86 20.37 -20.21
N SER A 43 -35.52 20.47 -19.06
CA SER A 43 -36.86 21.04 -18.93
C SER A 43 -36.94 22.51 -19.36
N ALA A 44 -35.86 23.31 -19.24
CA ALA A 44 -35.85 24.69 -19.69
C ALA A 44 -35.72 24.77 -21.22
N ALA A 45 -34.87 23.93 -21.83
CA ALA A 45 -34.73 23.84 -23.28
C ALA A 45 -36.00 23.29 -23.97
N ALA A 46 -36.74 22.39 -23.32
CA ALA A 46 -38.01 21.86 -23.81
C ALA A 46 -39.17 22.88 -23.80
N SER A 47 -38.96 24.09 -23.25
CA SER A 47 -39.98 25.13 -23.16
C SER A 47 -39.85 26.27 -24.20
N LEU A 48 -38.81 26.19 -25.04
CA LEU A 48 -38.56 27.14 -26.14
C LEU A 48 -39.52 26.85 -27.30
N LEU A 49 -40.26 27.87 -27.75
CA LEU A 49 -41.22 27.71 -28.85
C LEU A 49 -40.52 27.82 -30.20
N THR A 50 -41.01 27.03 -31.16
CA THR A 50 -40.65 27.19 -32.58
C THR A 50 -41.31 28.46 -33.17
N TYR A 51 -40.74 28.97 -34.26
CA TYR A 51 -41.27 30.17 -34.93
C TYR A 51 -42.75 30.01 -35.32
N GLU A 52 -43.15 28.82 -35.77
CA GLU A 52 -44.53 28.49 -36.14
C GLU A 52 -45.47 28.60 -34.92
N GLU A 53 -45.10 27.99 -33.80
CA GLU A 53 -45.86 28.08 -32.55
C GLU A 53 -46.00 29.54 -32.07
N VAL A 54 -44.94 30.35 -32.20
CA VAL A 54 -44.99 31.78 -31.85
C VAL A 54 -45.98 32.55 -32.73
N THR A 55 -46.09 32.22 -34.02
CA THR A 55 -47.02 32.91 -34.94
C THR A 55 -48.49 32.64 -34.62
N GLU A 56 -48.80 31.42 -34.14
CA GLU A 56 -50.13 30.98 -33.76
C GLU A 56 -50.60 31.59 -32.42
N MET A 57 -49.66 32.04 -31.58
CA MET A 57 -50.01 32.64 -30.30
C MET A 57 -50.81 33.94 -30.42
N ARG A 58 -51.63 34.21 -29.38
CA ARG A 58 -52.34 35.48 -29.22
C ARG A 58 -51.38 36.57 -28.75
N VAL A 59 -51.60 37.80 -29.23
CA VAL A 59 -50.77 38.99 -28.90
C VAL A 59 -50.57 39.18 -27.40
N ARG A 60 -51.63 38.95 -26.60
CA ARG A 60 -51.56 39.05 -25.13
C ARG A 60 -50.58 38.05 -24.52
N ASP A 61 -50.51 36.84 -25.06
CA ASP A 61 -49.68 35.78 -24.49
C ASP A 61 -48.22 35.96 -24.91
N ILE A 62 -47.99 36.44 -26.15
CA ILE A 62 -46.68 36.92 -26.63
C ILE A 62 -46.13 38.02 -25.71
N LYS A 63 -46.94 39.07 -25.44
CA LYS A 63 -46.56 40.16 -24.52
C LYS A 63 -46.24 39.66 -23.12
N ARG A 64 -47.05 38.75 -22.56
CA ARG A 64 -46.78 38.17 -21.24
C ARG A 64 -45.48 37.38 -21.18
N ARG A 65 -45.15 36.61 -22.23
CA ARG A 65 -43.88 35.88 -22.32
C ARG A 65 -42.68 36.81 -22.47
N LEU A 66 -42.74 37.80 -23.37
CA LEU A 66 -41.69 38.82 -23.52
C LEU A 66 -41.40 39.54 -22.20
N ALA A 67 -42.44 39.94 -21.45
CA ALA A 67 -42.26 40.62 -20.18
C ALA A 67 -41.72 39.69 -19.07
N ARG A 68 -42.21 38.45 -18.96
CA ARG A 68 -41.86 37.55 -17.85
C ARG A 68 -40.55 36.79 -18.06
N ASN A 69 -40.33 36.29 -19.28
CA ASN A 69 -39.20 35.40 -19.57
C ASN A 69 -38.00 36.19 -20.09
N HIS A 70 -38.25 37.24 -20.88
CA HIS A 70 -37.22 38.03 -21.55
C HIS A 70 -37.00 39.40 -20.91
N GLY A 71 -37.82 39.78 -19.92
CA GLY A 71 -37.63 40.99 -19.11
C GLY A 71 -37.91 42.31 -19.83
N PHE A 72 -38.66 42.30 -20.94
CA PHE A 72 -38.99 43.52 -21.65
C PHE A 72 -39.84 44.46 -20.79
N SER A 73 -39.54 45.76 -20.85
CA SER A 73 -40.29 46.77 -20.13
C SER A 73 -41.68 46.97 -20.72
N ALA A 74 -42.64 47.38 -19.89
CA ALA A 74 -44.00 47.68 -20.34
C ALA A 74 -44.01 48.78 -21.43
N ASP A 75 -43.06 49.72 -21.35
CA ASP A 75 -42.92 50.82 -22.30
C ASP A 75 -42.47 50.33 -23.68
N GLU A 76 -41.50 49.42 -23.76
CA GLU A 76 -41.07 48.80 -25.02
C GLU A 76 -42.18 47.94 -25.64
N LEU A 77 -42.92 47.20 -24.81
CA LEU A 77 -44.09 46.41 -25.25
C LEU A 77 -45.24 47.27 -25.74
N SER A 78 -45.39 48.48 -25.22
CA SER A 78 -46.44 49.42 -25.64
C SER A 78 -46.14 50.06 -26.99
N ARG A 79 -44.85 50.23 -27.32
CA ARG A 79 -44.37 50.76 -28.60
C ARG A 79 -44.55 49.76 -29.74
N MET A 80 -44.44 48.46 -29.45
CA MET A 80 -44.74 47.39 -30.40
C MET A 80 -46.26 47.14 -30.47
N LEU A 81 -46.92 47.85 -31.40
CA LEU A 81 -48.37 47.79 -31.63
C LEU A 81 -48.76 46.67 -32.61
N ASP A 82 -47.91 46.36 -33.58
CA ASP A 82 -48.20 45.34 -34.58
C ASP A 82 -47.88 43.92 -34.05
N LYS A 83 -48.76 42.95 -34.34
CA LYS A 83 -48.55 41.53 -34.01
C LYS A 83 -47.27 41.02 -34.67
N LYS A 84 -46.92 41.51 -35.86
CA LYS A 84 -45.71 41.10 -36.60
C LYS A 84 -44.42 41.48 -35.88
N GLU A 85 -44.34 42.70 -35.34
CA GLU A 85 -43.17 43.18 -34.58
C GLU A 85 -42.97 42.36 -33.28
N LEU A 86 -44.08 42.03 -32.60
CA LEU A 86 -44.03 41.21 -31.38
C LEU A 86 -43.63 39.76 -31.66
N ILE A 87 -44.09 39.18 -32.77
CA ILE A 87 -43.66 37.84 -33.21
C ILE A 87 -42.16 37.87 -33.51
N GLN A 88 -41.68 38.86 -34.26
CA GLN A 88 -40.28 38.95 -34.63
C GLN A 88 -39.38 39.17 -33.40
N ALA A 89 -39.79 40.03 -32.47
CA ALA A 89 -39.07 40.27 -31.23
C ALA A 89 -39.00 39.01 -30.34
N LEU A 90 -40.12 38.30 -30.16
CA LEU A 90 -40.14 37.06 -29.38
C LEU A 90 -39.34 35.94 -30.07
N ALA A 91 -39.48 35.79 -31.39
CA ALA A 91 -38.74 34.79 -32.15
C ALA A 91 -37.22 35.02 -32.06
N PHE A 92 -36.78 36.29 -32.14
CA PHE A 92 -35.36 36.64 -32.04
C PHE A 92 -34.77 36.28 -30.67
N GLU A 93 -35.46 36.60 -29.57
CA GLU A 93 -34.95 36.30 -28.23
C GLU A 93 -35.00 34.80 -27.89
N GLU A 94 -36.05 34.08 -28.31
CA GLU A 94 -36.12 32.61 -28.17
C GLU A 94 -35.00 31.93 -28.98
N GLU A 95 -34.72 32.39 -30.21
CA GLU A 95 -33.62 31.86 -31.02
C GLU A 95 -32.24 32.16 -30.40
N LYS A 96 -32.06 33.36 -29.84
CA LYS A 96 -30.84 33.72 -29.11
C LYS A 96 -30.63 32.84 -27.88
N LEU A 97 -31.68 32.59 -27.09
CA LEU A 97 -31.61 31.66 -25.96
C LEU A 97 -31.27 30.25 -26.42
N ARG A 98 -31.88 29.77 -27.50
CA ARG A 98 -31.57 28.46 -28.10
C ARG A 98 -30.09 28.35 -28.47
N LEU A 99 -29.53 29.36 -29.14
CA LEU A 99 -28.12 29.37 -29.52
C LEU A 99 -27.19 29.36 -28.30
N THR A 100 -27.52 30.11 -27.24
CA THR A 100 -26.74 30.09 -25.99
C THR A 100 -26.81 28.73 -25.29
N ALA A 101 -27.99 28.11 -25.22
CA ALA A 101 -28.18 26.79 -24.63
C ALA A 101 -27.43 25.70 -25.42
N GLU A 102 -27.47 25.75 -26.76
CA GLU A 102 -26.68 24.85 -27.60
C GLU A 102 -25.17 25.02 -27.38
N ALA A 103 -24.69 26.25 -27.24
CA ALA A 103 -23.28 26.51 -27.00
C ALA A 103 -22.83 25.99 -25.63
N ASP A 104 -23.65 26.15 -24.58
CA ASP A 104 -23.36 25.63 -23.25
C ASP A 104 -23.42 24.10 -23.20
N MET A 105 -24.37 23.49 -23.92
CA MET A 105 -24.44 22.03 -24.08
C MET A 105 -23.18 21.51 -24.79
N LYS A 106 -22.75 22.14 -25.90
CA LYS A 106 -21.51 21.78 -26.61
C LYS A 106 -20.29 21.90 -25.70
N ARG A 107 -20.21 22.94 -24.86
CA ARG A 107 -19.11 23.12 -23.89
C ARG A 107 -19.15 22.05 -22.79
N ALA A 108 -20.31 21.71 -22.27
CA ALA A 108 -20.47 20.66 -21.26
C ALA A 108 -20.04 19.29 -21.81
N LEU A 109 -20.52 18.93 -23.00
CA LEU A 109 -20.16 17.70 -23.71
C LEU A 109 -18.66 17.67 -24.02
N PHE A 110 -18.07 18.80 -24.43
CA PHE A 110 -16.63 18.89 -24.67
C PHE A 110 -15.83 18.67 -23.38
N LYS A 111 -16.24 19.24 -22.24
CA LYS A 111 -15.56 19.01 -20.95
C LYS A 111 -15.64 17.53 -20.53
N GLN A 112 -16.79 16.90 -20.71
CA GLN A 112 -16.98 15.48 -20.41
C GLN A 112 -16.14 14.59 -21.32
N SER A 113 -16.13 14.85 -22.63
CA SER A 113 -15.34 14.06 -23.59
C SER A 113 -13.83 14.19 -23.33
N VAL A 114 -13.36 15.38 -22.98
CA VAL A 114 -11.97 15.60 -22.54
C VAL A 114 -11.67 14.81 -21.27
N LEU A 115 -12.54 14.82 -20.27
CA LEU A 115 -12.35 14.06 -19.04
C LEU A 115 -12.30 12.55 -19.29
N VAL A 116 -13.20 12.01 -20.11
CA VAL A 116 -13.20 10.60 -20.50
C VAL A 116 -11.94 10.23 -21.27
N ALA A 117 -11.50 11.08 -22.22
CA ALA A 117 -10.27 10.87 -22.97
C ALA A 117 -9.04 10.83 -22.04
N VAL A 118 -8.94 11.75 -21.07
CA VAL A 118 -7.86 11.77 -20.07
C VAL A 118 -7.86 10.49 -19.22
N ILE A 119 -9.02 10.03 -18.76
CA ILE A 119 -9.15 8.77 -18.00
C ILE A 119 -8.73 7.57 -18.87
N ALA A 120 -9.15 7.52 -20.13
CA ALA A 120 -8.79 6.44 -21.04
C ALA A 120 -7.28 6.40 -21.31
N ILE A 121 -6.66 7.56 -21.54
CA ILE A 121 -5.19 7.67 -21.69
C ILE A 121 -4.49 7.22 -20.41
N PHE A 122 -4.96 7.67 -19.24
CA PHE A 122 -4.39 7.25 -17.96
C PHE A 122 -4.47 5.74 -17.75
N ILE A 123 -5.63 5.12 -18.03
CA ILE A 123 -5.79 3.67 -17.95
C ILE A 123 -4.85 2.95 -18.93
N ALA A 124 -4.76 3.41 -20.17
CA ALA A 124 -3.88 2.81 -21.17
C ALA A 124 -2.39 2.91 -20.78
N MET A 125 -1.95 4.06 -20.27
CA MET A 125 -0.57 4.27 -19.81
C MET A 125 -0.26 3.50 -18.52
N CYS A 126 -1.20 3.41 -17.59
CA CYS A 126 -1.04 2.69 -16.32
C CYS A 126 -1.29 1.18 -16.44
N TRP A 127 -1.90 0.68 -17.52
CA TRP A 127 -2.17 -0.73 -17.73
C TRP A 127 -0.95 -1.65 -17.55
N PRO A 128 0.22 -1.41 -18.19
CA PRO A 128 1.39 -2.25 -17.98
C PRO A 128 1.90 -2.21 -16.53
N LEU A 129 1.78 -1.06 -15.84
CA LEU A 129 2.15 -0.92 -14.43
C LEU A 129 1.21 -1.74 -13.54
N LEU A 130 -0.09 -1.69 -13.81
CA LEU A 130 -1.09 -2.50 -13.10
C LEU A 130 -0.88 -3.99 -13.35
N GLN A 131 -0.57 -4.39 -14.57
CA GLN A 131 -0.27 -5.79 -14.88
C GLN A 131 0.99 -6.26 -14.15
N HIS A 132 2.06 -5.47 -14.16
CA HIS A 132 3.29 -5.80 -13.43
C HIS A 132 3.04 -5.85 -11.91
N ALA A 133 2.31 -4.88 -11.37
CA ALA A 133 1.92 -4.87 -9.96
C ALA A 133 1.07 -6.10 -9.60
N TYR A 134 0.14 -6.49 -10.47
CA TYR A 134 -0.68 -7.69 -10.31
C TYR A 134 0.16 -8.97 -10.35
N GLU A 135 1.08 -9.10 -11.30
CA GLU A 135 1.96 -10.28 -11.40
C GLU A 135 2.85 -10.42 -10.16
N VAL A 136 3.46 -9.31 -9.70
CA VAL A 136 4.27 -9.29 -8.47
C VAL A 136 3.40 -9.58 -7.25
N ALA A 137 2.22 -8.98 -7.14
CA ALA A 137 1.30 -9.23 -6.04
C ALA A 137 0.82 -10.69 -6.03
N HIS A 138 0.52 -11.27 -7.18
CA HIS A 138 0.12 -12.65 -7.32
C HIS A 138 1.24 -13.62 -6.92
N VAL A 139 2.47 -13.41 -7.39
CA VAL A 139 3.62 -14.25 -7.00
C VAL A 139 3.88 -14.13 -5.50
N ASN A 140 3.87 -12.92 -4.94
CA ASN A 140 4.03 -12.71 -3.50
C ASN A 140 2.90 -13.37 -2.70
N LEU A 141 1.67 -13.31 -3.20
CA LEU A 141 0.52 -13.96 -2.57
C LEU A 141 0.66 -15.48 -2.60
N VAL A 142 1.08 -16.08 -3.73
CA VAL A 142 1.35 -17.53 -3.81
C VAL A 142 2.45 -17.92 -2.82
N VAL A 143 3.60 -17.24 -2.84
CA VAL A 143 4.72 -17.52 -1.92
C VAL A 143 4.30 -17.38 -0.46
N TYR A 144 3.51 -16.33 -0.15
CA TYR A 144 2.97 -16.12 1.19
C TYR A 144 2.01 -17.26 1.59
N THR A 145 1.05 -17.61 0.73
CA THR A 145 0.09 -18.68 1.03
C THR A 145 0.77 -20.04 1.20
N ASP A 146 1.79 -20.35 0.40
CA ASP A 146 2.55 -21.59 0.52
C ASP A 146 3.37 -21.62 1.81
N ARG A 147 4.01 -20.51 2.19
CA ARG A 147 4.70 -20.39 3.48
C ARG A 147 3.72 -20.61 4.64
N LYS A 148 2.51 -20.03 4.58
CA LYS A 148 1.48 -20.20 5.62
C LYS A 148 0.90 -21.61 5.67
N LYS A 149 0.71 -22.25 4.52
CA LYS A 149 0.34 -23.66 4.47
C LYS A 149 1.41 -24.55 5.12
N LEU A 150 2.69 -24.32 4.82
CA LEU A 150 3.78 -25.09 5.42
C LEU A 150 3.88 -24.88 6.95
N GLU A 151 3.72 -23.64 7.43
CA GLU A 151 3.68 -23.33 8.86
C GLU A 151 2.48 -24.00 9.55
N ALA A 152 1.30 -23.98 8.92
CA ALA A 152 0.09 -24.62 9.44
C ALA A 152 0.20 -26.15 9.45
N VAL A 153 0.69 -26.77 8.37
CA VAL A 153 0.90 -28.21 8.28
C VAL A 153 1.90 -28.67 9.35
N ARG A 154 2.99 -27.94 9.56
CA ARG A 154 3.95 -28.25 10.64
C ARG A 154 3.30 -28.14 12.02
N CYS A 155 2.50 -27.10 12.27
CA CYS A 155 1.79 -26.96 13.55
C CYS A 155 0.78 -28.11 13.77
N TRP A 156 0.17 -28.60 12.69
CA TRP A 156 -0.72 -29.75 12.71
C TRP A 156 0.02 -31.06 13.02
N GLU A 157 1.14 -31.31 12.35
CA GLU A 157 2.02 -32.47 12.60
C GLU A 157 2.55 -32.48 14.04
N LEU A 158 2.89 -31.31 14.59
CA LEU A 158 3.33 -31.16 15.97
C LEU A 158 2.18 -31.31 16.99
N ARG A 159 0.92 -31.35 16.54
CA ARG A 159 -0.32 -31.34 17.36
C ARG A 159 -0.36 -30.19 18.37
N THR A 160 0.19 -29.03 18.00
CA THR A 160 0.23 -27.86 18.89
C THR A 160 -0.93 -26.92 18.62
N TYR A 161 -1.97 -26.96 19.45
CA TYR A 161 -3.11 -26.02 19.36
C TYR A 161 -2.70 -24.56 19.49
N THR A 162 -1.70 -24.26 20.34
CA THR A 162 -1.16 -22.90 20.52
C THR A 162 -0.51 -22.38 19.24
N GLY A 163 0.26 -23.22 18.53
CA GLY A 163 0.86 -22.86 17.24
C GLY A 163 -0.20 -22.57 16.18
N MET A 164 -1.21 -23.44 16.07
CA MET A 164 -2.33 -23.25 15.14
C MET A 164 -3.11 -21.95 15.40
N PHE A 165 -3.40 -21.66 16.67
CA PHE A 165 -4.08 -20.41 17.05
C PHE A 165 -3.26 -19.17 16.66
N LEU A 166 -1.95 -19.16 16.91
CA LEU A 166 -1.10 -18.03 16.55
C LEU A 166 -0.99 -17.84 15.03
N VAL A 167 -0.92 -18.93 14.24
CA VAL A 167 -0.95 -18.85 12.77
C VAL A 167 -2.27 -18.24 12.28
N LEU A 168 -3.40 -18.58 12.91
CA LEU A 168 -4.72 -18.00 12.59
C LEU A 168 -4.82 -16.51 12.97
N VAL A 169 -4.31 -16.13 14.14
CA VAL A 169 -4.22 -14.71 14.55
C VAL A 169 -3.36 -13.91 13.57
N MET A 170 -2.23 -14.48 13.12
CA MET A 170 -1.37 -13.85 12.13
C MET A 170 -2.10 -13.62 10.81
N LEU A 171 -2.86 -14.62 10.32
CA LEU A 171 -3.70 -14.48 9.13
C LEU A 171 -4.75 -13.36 9.30
N ALA A 172 -5.39 -13.28 10.46
CA ALA A 172 -6.38 -12.23 10.73
C ALA A 172 -5.75 -10.83 10.72
N ILE A 173 -4.55 -10.66 11.29
CA ILE A 173 -3.80 -9.39 11.26
C ILE A 173 -3.43 -9.02 9.82
N ASP A 174 -2.97 -9.97 9.02
CA ASP A 174 -2.58 -9.71 7.63
C ASP A 174 -3.79 -9.32 6.76
N VAL A 175 -4.95 -9.98 6.94
CA VAL A 175 -6.22 -9.58 6.29
C VAL A 175 -6.64 -8.18 6.73
N LEU A 176 -6.52 -7.85 8.02
CA LEU A 176 -6.84 -6.53 8.54
C LEU A 176 -5.90 -5.45 7.97
N GLN A 177 -4.61 -5.75 7.78
CA GLN A 177 -3.65 -4.85 7.13
C GLN A 177 -4.00 -4.59 5.66
N ILE A 178 -4.37 -5.64 4.91
CA ILE A 178 -4.80 -5.50 3.51
C ILE A 178 -6.08 -4.66 3.44
N TRP A 179 -7.05 -4.95 4.30
CA TRP A 179 -8.30 -4.22 4.37
C TRP A 179 -8.09 -2.74 4.72
N LEU A 180 -7.24 -2.43 5.69
CA LEU A 180 -6.88 -1.04 6.03
C LEU A 180 -6.16 -0.34 4.89
N SER A 181 -5.25 -1.01 4.20
CA SER A 181 -4.52 -0.44 3.05
C SER A 181 -5.47 -0.13 1.89
N GLY A 182 -6.36 -1.07 1.56
CA GLY A 182 -7.40 -0.86 0.56
C GLY A 182 -8.37 0.27 0.95
N SER A 183 -8.68 0.35 2.24
CA SER A 183 -9.52 1.42 2.80
C SER A 183 -8.89 2.80 2.66
N ILE A 184 -7.61 2.93 2.99
CA ILE A 184 -6.87 4.20 2.83
C ILE A 184 -6.86 4.61 1.35
N LEU A 185 -6.56 3.69 0.43
CA LEU A 185 -6.57 3.99 -1.00
C LEU A 185 -7.96 4.42 -1.49
N LEU A 186 -9.01 3.73 -1.05
CA LEU A 186 -10.38 4.05 -1.43
C LEU A 186 -10.83 5.41 -0.85
N SER A 187 -10.32 5.82 0.31
CA SER A 187 -10.60 7.14 0.91
C SER A 187 -10.03 8.31 0.11
N TRP A 188 -9.03 8.07 -0.74
CA TRP A 188 -8.48 9.11 -1.62
C TRP A 188 -9.34 9.31 -2.86
N VAL A 189 -10.00 8.25 -3.31
CA VAL A 189 -10.87 8.26 -4.49
C VAL A 189 -12.29 8.67 -4.11
N THR A 190 -12.77 8.23 -2.95
CA THR A 190 -14.13 8.47 -2.49
C THR A 190 -14.17 9.55 -1.42
N ARG A 191 -14.92 10.64 -1.67
CA ARG A 191 -15.18 11.69 -0.66
C ARG A 191 -16.16 11.25 0.45
N SER A 192 -16.54 9.98 0.48
CA SER A 192 -17.53 9.47 1.42
C SER A 192 -16.93 9.39 2.83
N LYS A 193 -17.58 10.06 3.80
CA LYS A 193 -17.17 10.07 5.21
C LYS A 193 -17.52 8.78 5.97
N TYR A 194 -18.32 7.88 5.40
CA TYR A 194 -18.94 6.76 6.13
C TYR A 194 -18.32 5.39 5.85
N LEU A 195 -17.43 5.29 4.87
CA LEU A 195 -16.84 4.00 4.47
C LEU A 195 -15.62 3.59 5.31
N PHE A 196 -15.10 4.47 6.18
CA PHE A 196 -13.82 4.23 6.86
C PHE A 196 -13.92 4.33 8.38
N PRO A 197 -13.70 3.21 9.11
CA PRO A 197 -13.63 3.21 10.57
C PRO A 197 -12.29 3.75 11.10
N VAL A 198 -11.48 4.40 10.27
CA VAL A 198 -10.21 4.98 10.70
C VAL A 198 -10.46 6.39 11.23
N PRO A 199 -10.20 6.66 12.52
CA PRO A 199 -10.34 8.00 13.06
C PRO A 199 -9.36 8.94 12.34
N SER A 200 -9.89 9.95 11.64
CA SER A 200 -9.06 11.02 11.10
C SER A 200 -8.64 11.92 12.27
N ILE A 201 -7.41 11.76 12.74
CA ILE A 201 -6.77 12.68 13.68
C ILE A 201 -5.81 13.55 12.85
N PRO A 202 -6.31 14.68 12.28
CA PRO A 202 -5.46 15.59 11.53
C PRO A 202 -4.55 16.32 12.52
N ILE A 203 -3.26 16.03 12.50
CA ILE A 203 -2.27 16.83 13.21
C ILE A 203 -1.91 17.99 12.29
N ARG A 204 -2.25 19.22 12.70
CA ARG A 204 -1.88 20.43 11.98
C ARG A 204 -0.51 20.87 12.46
N PRO A 205 0.55 20.82 11.65
CA PRO A 205 1.89 21.24 12.07
C PRO A 205 1.91 22.68 12.60
N ALA A 206 1.06 23.54 12.03
CA ALA A 206 0.91 24.92 12.46
C ALA A 206 0.41 25.08 13.91
N GLN A 207 -0.32 24.10 14.45
CA GLN A 207 -0.70 24.08 15.87
C GLN A 207 0.46 23.68 16.78
N LEU A 208 1.40 22.86 16.29
CA LEU A 208 2.59 22.44 17.03
C LEU A 208 3.68 23.52 17.05
N MET A 209 3.77 24.35 16.01
CA MET A 209 4.79 25.41 15.94
C MET A 209 4.42 26.70 16.68
N GLY A 210 3.13 26.91 17.00
CA GLY A 210 2.64 28.10 17.69
C GLY A 210 2.77 29.41 16.89
N GLY A 211 2.10 30.47 17.35
CA GLY A 211 2.25 31.84 16.81
C GLY A 211 1.51 32.15 15.50
N ASP A 212 1.94 33.22 14.83
CA ASP A 212 1.29 33.78 13.61
C ASP A 212 1.32 32.82 12.40
N ILE A 213 2.17 31.79 12.44
CA ILE A 213 2.25 30.73 11.41
C ILE A 213 0.93 29.91 11.35
N SER A 214 0.13 29.93 12.42
CA SER A 214 -1.21 29.33 12.47
C SER A 214 -2.24 30.02 11.57
N ARG A 215 -1.97 31.24 11.11
CA ARG A 215 -2.86 32.01 10.23
C ARG A 215 -2.52 31.88 8.74
N THR A 216 -1.38 31.29 8.40
CA THR A 216 -0.94 31.10 7.01
C THR A 216 -1.73 29.99 6.33
N SER A 217 -1.78 29.98 4.99
CA SER A 217 -2.46 28.94 4.20
C SER A 217 -2.01 27.51 4.52
N LEU A 218 -0.78 27.33 5.04
CA LEU A 218 -0.26 26.06 5.56
C LEU A 218 -1.06 25.47 6.73
N ALA A 219 -1.81 26.29 7.47
CA ALA A 219 -2.65 25.82 8.59
C ALA A 219 -3.83 24.95 8.14
N SER A 220 -4.21 25.01 6.86
CA SER A 220 -5.24 24.14 6.27
C SER A 220 -4.72 22.75 5.90
N TYR A 221 -3.40 22.54 5.84
CA TYR A 221 -2.81 21.24 5.55
C TYR A 221 -2.62 20.44 6.85
N GLY A 222 -3.49 19.44 7.06
CA GLY A 222 -3.38 18.49 8.17
C GLY A 222 -2.81 17.15 7.68
N ILE A 223 -1.76 16.65 8.34
CA ILE A 223 -1.28 15.29 8.10
C ILE A 223 -2.15 14.34 8.91
N ASN A 224 -2.79 13.37 8.24
CA ASN A 224 -3.55 12.33 8.92
C ASN A 224 -2.60 11.27 9.49
N VAL A 225 -2.32 11.37 10.79
CA VAL A 225 -1.39 10.45 11.47
C VAL A 225 -2.10 9.16 11.92
N GLY A 226 -3.43 9.15 11.99
CA GLY A 226 -4.24 7.99 12.37
C GLY A 226 -3.90 6.71 11.59
N PRO A 227 -3.97 6.70 10.25
CA PRO A 227 -3.60 5.53 9.45
C PRO A 227 -2.16 5.07 9.66
N MET A 228 -1.21 6.00 9.87
CA MET A 228 0.18 5.67 10.14
C MET A 228 0.35 5.00 11.51
N ALA A 229 -0.28 5.53 12.55
CA ALA A 229 -0.22 4.97 13.90
C ALA A 229 -0.85 3.57 13.94
N ILE A 230 -2.01 3.40 13.32
CA ILE A 230 -2.68 2.09 13.21
C ILE A 230 -1.79 1.10 12.43
N SER A 231 -1.23 1.52 11.28
CA SER A 231 -0.31 0.67 10.51
C SER A 231 0.92 0.25 11.33
N TRP A 232 1.46 1.17 12.14
CA TRP A 232 2.58 0.89 13.02
C TRP A 232 2.19 -0.11 14.12
N ILE A 233 1.04 0.06 14.76
CA ILE A 233 0.52 -0.87 15.79
C ILE A 233 0.29 -2.26 15.19
N LEU A 234 -0.34 -2.37 14.01
CA LEU A 234 -0.54 -3.68 13.37
C LEU A 234 0.78 -4.35 13.01
N ARG A 235 1.79 -3.60 12.53
CA ARG A 235 3.13 -4.15 12.26
C ARG A 235 3.80 -4.63 13.54
N TYR A 236 3.70 -3.86 14.62
CA TYR A 236 4.22 -4.25 15.92
C TYR A 236 3.54 -5.52 16.43
N ALA A 237 2.22 -5.60 16.37
CA ALA A 237 1.44 -6.79 16.74
C ALA A 237 1.85 -8.01 15.90
N ASN A 238 2.00 -7.86 14.58
CA ASN A 238 2.45 -8.93 13.70
C ASN A 238 3.83 -9.47 14.09
N ASN A 239 4.79 -8.57 14.35
CA ASN A 239 6.13 -8.96 14.79
C ASN A 239 6.12 -9.71 16.14
N GLN A 240 5.23 -9.34 17.06
CA GLN A 240 5.09 -10.04 18.33
C GLN A 240 4.47 -11.43 18.16
N VAL A 241 3.43 -11.54 17.33
CA VAL A 241 2.81 -12.83 17.00
C VAL A 241 3.80 -13.76 16.31
N GLU A 242 4.61 -13.25 15.38
CA GLU A 242 5.66 -14.04 14.72
C GLU A 242 6.71 -14.55 15.73
N ARG A 243 7.16 -13.70 16.64
CA ARG A 243 8.09 -14.09 17.74
C ARG A 243 7.49 -15.17 18.63
N TRP A 244 6.22 -15.04 19.02
CA TRP A 244 5.53 -16.03 19.85
C TRP A 244 5.34 -17.35 19.11
N THR A 245 4.99 -17.28 17.82
CA THR A 245 4.83 -18.47 16.96
C THR A 245 6.15 -19.22 16.82
N GLY A 246 7.26 -18.50 16.59
CA GLY A 246 8.60 -19.07 16.53
C GLY A 246 9.01 -19.74 17.84
N ARG A 247 8.73 -19.10 18.99
CA ARG A 247 8.97 -19.69 20.32
C ARG A 247 8.15 -20.96 20.53
N ALA A 248 6.86 -20.93 20.24
CA ALA A 248 5.96 -22.08 20.38
C ALA A 248 6.40 -23.27 19.50
N MET A 249 6.71 -23.02 18.22
CA MET A 249 7.23 -24.06 17.33
C MET A 249 8.57 -24.63 17.81
N SER A 250 9.49 -23.78 18.28
CA SER A 250 10.79 -24.24 18.79
C SER A 250 10.64 -25.11 20.05
N GLN A 251 9.68 -24.79 20.93
CA GLN A 251 9.40 -25.55 22.14
C GLN A 251 8.79 -26.91 21.80
N ALA A 252 7.86 -26.94 20.84
CA ALA A 252 7.23 -28.16 20.35
C ALA A 252 8.22 -29.11 19.65
N GLN A 253 9.12 -28.57 18.83
CA GLN A 253 10.20 -29.37 18.25
C GLN A 253 11.14 -29.92 19.32
N LYS A 254 11.46 -29.13 20.35
CA LYS A 254 12.27 -29.60 21.48
C LYS A 254 11.55 -30.69 22.28
N SER A 255 10.23 -30.58 22.49
CA SER A 255 9.46 -31.61 23.21
C SER A 255 9.34 -32.90 22.40
N GLN A 256 9.10 -32.83 21.08
CA GLN A 256 9.13 -34.01 20.21
C GLN A 256 10.48 -34.70 20.21
N ARG A 257 11.58 -33.95 20.00
CA ARG A 257 12.94 -34.50 20.07
C ARG A 257 13.26 -35.11 21.43
N LYS A 258 12.64 -34.64 22.52
CA LYS A 258 12.79 -35.23 23.86
C LYS A 258 11.96 -36.51 23.98
N ALA A 259 10.74 -36.54 23.44
CA ALA A 259 9.88 -37.74 23.43
C ALA A 259 10.49 -38.86 22.57
N GLU A 260 11.03 -38.53 21.39
CA GLU A 260 11.79 -39.46 20.55
C GLU A 260 12.98 -40.05 21.33
N ARG A 261 13.77 -39.20 22.01
CA ARG A 261 14.89 -39.65 22.86
C ARG A 261 14.46 -40.53 24.02
N ALA A 262 13.28 -40.29 24.61
CA ALA A 262 12.76 -41.11 25.68
C ALA A 262 12.43 -42.53 25.18
N ASN A 263 11.98 -42.65 23.93
CA ASN A 263 11.65 -43.93 23.28
C ASN A 263 12.85 -44.62 22.61
N GLU A 264 13.97 -43.93 22.36
CA GLU A 264 15.21 -44.53 21.83
C GLU A 264 15.71 -45.68 22.74
N THR A 265 16.02 -46.83 22.12
CA THR A 265 16.61 -47.99 22.81
C THR A 265 18.04 -47.69 23.31
N SER A 266 18.52 -48.45 24.31
CA SER A 266 19.86 -48.25 24.88
C SER A 266 20.99 -48.37 23.84
N GLN A 267 20.82 -49.22 22.83
CA GLN A 267 21.76 -49.37 21.70
C GLN A 267 21.82 -48.13 20.80
N GLU A 268 20.68 -47.56 20.40
CA GLU A 268 20.65 -46.30 19.62
C GLU A 268 21.25 -45.12 20.39
N ARG A 269 21.04 -45.08 21.72
CA ARG A 269 21.67 -44.06 22.57
C ARG A 269 23.19 -44.19 22.57
N ALA A 270 23.73 -45.40 22.54
CA ALA A 270 25.17 -45.64 22.51
C ALA A 270 25.79 -45.24 21.16
N THR A 271 25.18 -45.64 20.03
CA THR A 271 25.67 -45.27 18.69
C THR A 271 25.65 -43.76 18.46
N ARG A 272 24.58 -43.09 18.90
CA ARG A 272 24.48 -41.63 18.82
C ARG A 272 25.51 -40.91 19.70
N ARG A 273 25.81 -41.41 20.90
CA ARG A 273 26.87 -40.86 21.76
C ARG A 273 28.24 -41.04 21.12
N ALA A 274 28.50 -42.16 20.45
CA ALA A 274 29.74 -42.39 19.70
C ALA A 274 29.87 -41.41 18.52
N ALA A 275 28.84 -41.30 17.67
CA ALA A 275 28.84 -40.36 16.54
C ALA A 275 29.01 -38.89 16.97
N ARG A 276 28.42 -38.50 18.12
CA ARG A 276 28.60 -37.13 18.64
C ARG A 276 30.01 -36.88 19.19
N LYS A 277 30.68 -37.91 19.72
CA LYS A 277 32.09 -37.81 20.13
C LYS A 277 33.00 -37.70 18.90
N GLU A 278 32.74 -38.47 17.85
CA GLU A 278 33.49 -38.39 16.59
C GLU A 278 33.32 -37.04 15.89
N ALA A 279 32.08 -36.53 15.79
CA ALA A 279 31.83 -35.21 15.21
C ALA A 279 32.51 -34.07 16.00
N LYS A 280 32.57 -34.18 17.34
CA LYS A 280 33.32 -33.23 18.17
C LYS A 280 34.83 -33.31 17.91
N ARG A 281 35.39 -34.52 17.83
CA ARG A 281 36.81 -34.73 17.50
C ARG A 281 37.16 -34.14 16.14
N ALA A 282 36.35 -34.43 15.11
CA ALA A 282 36.55 -33.88 13.77
C ALA A 282 36.41 -32.35 13.71
N ALA A 283 35.50 -31.75 14.49
CA ALA A 283 35.39 -30.30 14.59
C ALA A 283 36.59 -29.67 15.31
N GLN A 284 37.10 -30.33 16.34
CA GLN A 284 38.28 -29.88 17.08
C GLN A 284 39.54 -29.98 16.23
N GLU A 285 39.71 -31.08 15.46
CA GLU A 285 40.79 -31.25 14.48
C GLU A 285 40.75 -30.21 13.36
N ARG A 286 39.56 -29.77 12.92
CA ARG A 286 39.44 -28.65 11.96
C ARG A 286 39.78 -27.30 12.60
N ALA A 287 39.43 -27.10 13.87
CA ALA A 287 39.76 -25.88 14.59
C ALA A 287 41.27 -25.78 14.90
N THR A 288 41.92 -26.89 15.24
CA THR A 288 43.37 -26.93 15.49
C THR A 288 44.20 -27.09 14.23
N GLY A 289 43.64 -27.68 13.17
CA GLY A 289 44.26 -27.87 11.86
C GLY A 289 44.11 -26.68 10.90
N THR A 290 43.52 -25.57 11.33
CA THR A 290 43.66 -24.30 10.63
C THR A 290 44.91 -23.62 11.19
N PRO A 291 46.10 -23.77 10.58
CA PRO A 291 47.27 -23.03 11.04
C PRO A 291 46.95 -21.55 11.00
N ALA A 292 47.39 -20.82 12.02
CA ALA A 292 47.40 -19.36 12.10
C ALA A 292 48.34 -18.75 11.04
N SER A 293 48.12 -19.09 9.78
CA SER A 293 48.86 -18.61 8.61
C SER A 293 48.09 -17.48 7.95
N ASN A 294 47.94 -16.34 8.66
CA ASN A 294 48.02 -15.00 8.07
C ASN A 294 47.76 -13.94 9.14
N SER A 295 48.79 -13.62 9.92
CA SER A 295 48.90 -12.34 10.62
C SER A 295 49.86 -11.38 9.92
N ASN A 296 50.23 -11.61 8.65
CA ASN A 296 51.13 -10.73 7.91
C ASN A 296 50.81 -10.69 6.41
N ARG A 297 49.60 -10.24 6.05
CA ARG A 297 49.36 -9.74 4.69
C ARG A 297 49.01 -8.27 4.80
N GLY A 298 50.04 -7.44 4.64
CA GLY A 298 49.88 -6.00 4.49
C GLY A 298 48.85 -5.72 3.41
N GLU A 299 47.80 -5.01 3.80
CA GLU A 299 46.88 -4.37 2.86
C GLU A 299 47.66 -3.30 2.10
N PRO A 300 47.70 -3.34 0.77
CA PRO A 300 48.08 -2.16 0.01
C PRO A 300 46.95 -1.14 0.17
N SER A 301 47.28 0.00 0.75
CA SER A 301 46.44 1.21 0.79
C SER A 301 46.13 1.64 -0.64
N GLY A 302 45.05 1.09 -1.19
CA GLY A 302 44.41 1.59 -2.40
C GLY A 302 43.30 2.54 -1.96
N ASP A 303 43.56 3.83 -2.07
CA ASP A 303 42.56 4.88 -1.88
C ASP A 303 41.41 4.67 -2.86
N ILE A 304 40.33 4.07 -2.38
CA ILE A 304 39.03 4.08 -3.06
C ILE A 304 38.38 5.41 -2.68
N PRO A 305 38.08 6.30 -3.64
CA PRO A 305 37.43 7.58 -3.36
C PRO A 305 36.12 7.38 -2.59
N GLU A 306 35.95 8.12 -1.50
CA GLU A 306 34.87 8.07 -0.51
C GLU A 306 33.44 8.09 -1.12
N TRP A 307 33.29 8.58 -2.35
CA TRP A 307 32.02 8.63 -3.08
C TRP A 307 31.62 7.31 -3.77
N MET A 308 32.52 6.33 -3.87
CA MET A 308 32.23 4.99 -4.41
C MET A 308 31.88 3.96 -3.32
N ALA A 309 31.94 4.32 -2.05
CA ALA A 309 31.51 3.44 -0.97
C ALA A 309 29.97 3.28 -1.02
N PRO A 310 29.43 2.04 -1.04
CA PRO A 310 27.99 1.84 -0.93
C PRO A 310 27.51 2.43 0.41
N PRO A 311 26.36 3.10 0.45
CA PRO A 311 25.88 3.75 1.66
C PRO A 311 25.75 2.72 2.77
N HIS A 312 26.60 2.85 3.80
CA HIS A 312 26.51 2.08 5.03
C HIS A 312 25.12 2.32 5.63
N GLY A 313 24.26 1.32 5.43
CA GLY A 313 22.95 1.25 6.06
C GLY A 313 23.12 1.35 7.57
N SER A 314 22.53 2.41 8.11
CA SER A 314 22.31 2.72 9.51
C SER A 314 22.21 1.48 10.41
N GLY A 315 22.96 1.53 11.51
CA GLY A 315 23.05 0.50 12.52
C GLY A 315 21.70 -0.11 12.90
N ARG A 316 21.53 -1.39 12.57
CA ARG A 316 20.87 -2.29 13.49
C ARG A 316 21.89 -2.62 14.56
N HIS A 317 21.66 -2.12 15.78
CA HIS A 317 22.24 -2.70 16.98
C HIS A 317 22.00 -4.21 16.91
N ALA A 318 23.06 -4.95 16.59
CA ALA A 318 23.09 -6.37 16.80
C ALA A 318 22.94 -6.56 18.31
N GLU A 319 21.79 -7.08 18.71
CA GLU A 319 21.54 -7.59 20.05
C GLU A 319 22.74 -8.51 20.39
N PRO A 320 23.46 -8.27 21.50
CA PRO A 320 24.63 -9.07 21.85
C PRO A 320 24.18 -10.52 21.90
N GLN A 321 24.74 -11.38 21.04
CA GLN A 321 24.50 -12.80 21.17
C GLN A 321 24.95 -13.20 22.59
N PRO A 322 24.10 -13.88 23.37
CA PRO A 322 24.51 -14.39 24.67
C PRO A 322 25.69 -15.32 24.43
N GLN A 323 26.86 -14.92 24.97
CA GLN A 323 28.05 -15.74 24.92
C GLN A 323 27.71 -17.12 25.50
N PRO A 324 28.11 -18.22 24.83
CA PRO A 324 27.93 -19.54 25.39
C PRO A 324 28.62 -19.59 26.76
N PRO A 325 28.02 -20.24 27.76
CA PRO A 325 28.66 -20.36 29.08
C PRO A 325 30.07 -20.94 28.90
N PRO A 326 31.08 -20.41 29.62
CA PRO A 326 32.45 -20.88 29.51
C PRO A 326 32.47 -22.40 29.70
N SER A 327 33.19 -23.09 28.81
CA SER A 327 33.35 -24.53 28.94
C SER A 327 34.03 -24.83 30.28
N ARG A 328 33.63 -25.92 30.95
CA ARG A 328 34.27 -26.39 32.20
C ARG A 328 35.79 -26.53 32.08
N GLU A 329 36.30 -26.69 30.87
CA GLU A 329 37.74 -26.74 30.57
C GLU A 329 38.41 -25.36 30.75
N HIS A 330 37.72 -24.26 30.43
CA HIS A 330 38.22 -22.91 30.67
C HIS A 330 38.17 -22.52 32.14
N GLU A 331 37.19 -23.04 32.90
CA GLU A 331 37.16 -22.88 34.36
C GLU A 331 38.27 -23.69 35.03
N ALA A 332 38.52 -24.92 34.59
CA ALA A 332 39.64 -25.73 35.09
C ALA A 332 41.01 -25.11 34.80
N PHE A 333 41.19 -24.54 33.60
CA PHE A 333 42.42 -23.85 33.22
C PHE A 333 42.67 -22.59 34.07
N LEU A 334 41.62 -21.82 34.37
CA LEU A 334 41.75 -20.65 35.25
C LEU A 334 42.05 -21.06 36.69
N GLN A 335 41.48 -22.16 37.17
CA GLN A 335 41.78 -22.72 38.50
C GLN A 335 43.26 -23.15 38.59
N GLU A 336 43.75 -23.89 37.59
CA GLU A 336 45.15 -24.35 37.52
C GLU A 336 46.13 -23.16 37.36
N SER A 337 45.72 -22.11 36.66
CA SER A 337 46.50 -20.88 36.54
C SER A 337 46.54 -20.06 37.85
N MET A 338 45.49 -20.10 38.68
CA MET A 338 45.50 -19.44 39.99
C MET A 338 46.29 -20.25 41.02
N ASP A 339 46.20 -21.57 40.97
CA ASP A 339 46.96 -22.45 41.87
C ASP A 339 48.46 -22.41 41.58
N SER A 340 48.87 -22.21 40.32
CA SER A 340 50.29 -22.07 39.93
C SER A 340 50.90 -20.70 40.24
N MET A 341 50.10 -19.67 40.48
CA MET A 341 50.59 -18.35 40.93
C MET A 341 50.68 -18.21 42.45
N ASN A 342 50.24 -19.22 43.21
CA ASN A 342 50.30 -19.18 44.66
C ASN A 342 51.71 -19.60 45.14
N ILE A 343 52.67 -18.70 44.96
CA ILE A 343 54.03 -18.84 45.48
C ILE A 343 53.97 -18.79 47.02
N PRO A 344 54.48 -19.79 47.74
CA PRO A 344 54.46 -19.78 49.21
C PRO A 344 55.32 -18.61 49.72
N ALA A 345 54.68 -17.71 50.47
CA ALA A 345 55.28 -16.51 51.07
C ALA A 345 56.18 -16.81 52.29
N SER A 346 57.01 -17.85 52.23
CA SER A 346 57.85 -18.29 53.36
C SER A 346 59.35 -18.12 53.12
N GLY A 347 59.76 -17.10 52.35
CA GLY A 347 61.16 -16.89 51.97
C GLY A 347 61.61 -15.43 52.03
N PHE A 348 61.20 -14.70 53.07
CA PHE A 348 61.65 -13.32 53.31
C PHE A 348 61.87 -13.10 54.82
N ASP A 349 62.83 -13.84 55.39
CA ASP A 349 63.40 -13.58 56.72
C ASP A 349 64.85 -14.09 56.70
N GLU A 350 65.74 -13.37 56.05
CA GLU A 350 67.18 -13.32 56.36
C GLU A 350 67.85 -12.33 55.40
N LEU A 351 68.19 -11.14 55.91
CA LEU A 351 69.49 -10.47 55.73
C LEU A 351 69.44 -9.04 56.30
N ASP A 352 70.46 -8.76 57.11
CA ASP A 352 70.80 -7.51 57.83
C ASP A 352 70.83 -6.22 57.00
#